data_AF-A0A847ZQR2-F1
#
_entry.id   AF-A0A847ZQR2-F1
#
_cell.length_a   1.000
_cell.length_b   1.000
_cell.length_c   1.000
_cell.angle_alpha   90.00
_cell.angle_beta   90.00
_cell.angle_gamma   90.00
#
_symmetry.space_group_name_H-M   'P 1'
#
loop_
_entity.id
_entity.type
_entity.pdbx_description
1 polymer ?
#
loop_
_entity_poly.entity_id
_entity_poly.type
_entity_poly.pdbx_seq_one_letter_code
_entity_poly.pdbx_strand_id
1 'polypeptide(L)'
;HDKGRGVFDVDNKPNENRWYWWDVVAMSQQFSATHLDPNYVVLDLIPGSPGTEGLQVDPPKANLRNNHLGYAITWFGLAAALLAVTGVFLWTRGKQS
;
A
#
# COMPACT_ATOMS: atom_id res chain seq x y z
N HIS A 1 -2.66 2.08 18.56
CA HIS A 1 -1.19 2.15 18.65
C HIS A 1 -0.88 3.29 19.61
N ASP A 2 -0.57 3.02 20.89
CA ASP A 2 -0.20 4.06 21.87
C ASP A 2 1.27 4.52 21.72
N LYS A 3 2.01 3.79 20.89
CA LYS A 3 3.43 4.00 20.62
C LYS A 3 3.49 5.04 19.51
N GLY A 4 3.90 6.25 19.86
CA GLY A 4 4.11 7.35 18.93
C GLY A 4 5.09 7.01 17.80
N ARG A 5 5.53 8.04 17.08
CA ARG A 5 6.33 7.93 15.84
C ARG A 5 7.40 6.81 15.87
N GLY A 6 7.31 5.92 14.89
CA GLY A 6 8.33 4.90 14.61
C GLY A 6 9.54 5.46 13.86
N VAL A 7 10.65 4.72 13.88
CA VAL A 7 11.94 5.16 13.28
C VAL A 7 11.86 5.41 11.77
N PHE A 8 10.91 4.78 11.09
CA PHE A 8 10.71 4.92 9.63
C PHE A 8 9.51 5.78 9.26
N ASP A 9 8.82 6.35 10.25
CA ASP A 9 7.67 7.20 9.99
C ASP A 9 8.13 8.58 9.49
N VAL A 10 7.56 8.99 8.37
CA VAL A 10 7.76 10.34 7.82
C VAL A 10 7.11 11.36 8.76
N ASP A 11 7.65 12.58 8.78
CA ASP A 11 7.08 13.69 9.56
C ASP A 11 5.64 14.00 9.14
N ASN A 12 4.77 14.17 10.14
CA ASN A 12 3.42 14.70 9.94
C ASN A 12 3.50 16.13 9.38
N LYS A 13 2.47 16.52 8.62
CA LYS A 13 2.32 17.88 8.09
C LYS A 13 0.99 18.49 8.56
N PRO A 14 0.92 18.97 9.81
CA PRO A 14 -0.32 19.52 10.38
C PRO A 14 -0.91 20.68 9.58
N ASN A 15 -0.06 21.55 9.03
CA ASN A 15 -0.47 22.69 8.20
C ASN A 15 -1.20 22.29 6.91
N GLU A 16 -0.91 21.10 6.37
CA GLU A 16 -1.58 20.53 5.19
C GLU A 16 -2.70 19.56 5.59
N ASN A 17 -3.01 19.45 6.89
CA ASN A 17 -3.88 18.42 7.47
C ASN A 17 -3.53 16.99 7.01
N ARG A 18 -2.23 16.68 6.91
CA ARG A 18 -1.73 15.36 6.48
C ARG A 18 -0.98 14.66 7.60
N TRP A 19 -1.46 13.47 7.94
CA TRP A 19 -0.97 12.67 9.05
C TRP A 19 -0.49 11.31 8.52
N TYR A 20 0.80 11.02 8.67
CA TYR A 20 1.44 9.77 8.28
C TYR A 20 1.49 8.76 9.43
N TRP A 21 1.43 9.25 10.66
CA TRP A 21 1.30 8.46 11.89
C TRP A 21 0.41 9.19 12.89
N TRP A 22 -0.11 8.45 13.87
CA TRP A 22 -1.16 8.89 14.79
C TRP A 22 -0.63 9.78 15.92
N ASP A 23 -0.39 11.06 15.63
CA ASP A 23 -0.09 12.08 16.65
C ASP A 23 -1.40 12.67 17.21
N VAL A 24 -2.03 11.95 18.14
CA VAL A 24 -3.35 12.32 18.69
C VAL A 24 -3.35 13.72 19.32
N VAL A 25 -2.24 14.13 19.95
CA VAL A 25 -2.12 15.45 20.60
C VAL A 25 -2.02 16.56 19.56
N ALA A 26 -1.17 16.40 18.54
CA ALA A 26 -1.08 17.40 17.48
C ALA A 26 -2.38 17.47 16.66
N MET A 27 -3.02 16.33 16.41
CA MET A 27 -4.32 16.26 15.73
C MET A 27 -5.41 16.99 16.54
N SER A 28 -5.48 16.79 17.86
CA SER A 28 -6.49 17.44 18.69
C SER A 28 -6.35 18.96 18.68
N GLN A 29 -5.11 19.46 18.70
CA GLN A 29 -4.82 20.89 18.61
C GLN A 29 -5.26 21.45 17.26
N GLN A 30 -4.98 20.73 16.16
CA GLN A 30 -5.40 21.12 14.82
C GLN A 30 -6.92 21.25 14.68
N PHE A 31 -7.69 20.38 15.34
CA PHE A 31 -9.16 20.37 15.25
C PHE A 31 -9.86 21.10 16.41
N SER A 32 -9.12 21.78 17.29
CA SER A 32 -9.67 22.44 18.49
C SER A 32 -10.54 21.49 19.34
N ALA A 33 -10.19 20.20 19.36
CA ALA A 33 -10.92 19.20 20.11
C ALA A 33 -10.71 19.45 21.61
N THR A 34 -11.76 19.88 22.30
CA THR A 34 -11.72 20.22 23.73
C THR A 34 -11.79 19.00 24.64
N HIS A 35 -12.14 17.82 24.11
CA HIS A 35 -12.15 16.56 24.84
C HIS A 35 -11.43 15.48 24.03
N LEU A 36 -10.31 15.02 24.56
CA LEU A 36 -9.61 13.82 24.07
C LEU A 36 -10.04 12.66 24.95
N ASP A 37 -10.95 11.82 24.47
CA ASP A 37 -11.16 10.53 25.12
C ASP A 37 -9.90 9.68 24.89
N PRO A 38 -9.25 9.14 25.94
CA PRO A 38 -8.14 8.20 25.79
C PRO A 38 -8.53 6.96 24.97
N ASN A 39 -9.83 6.69 24.80
CA ASN A 39 -10.39 5.71 23.89
C ASN A 39 -10.87 6.38 22.60
N TYR A 40 -9.95 6.93 21.81
CA TYR A 40 -10.31 7.36 20.46
C TYR A 40 -10.69 6.14 19.62
N VAL A 41 -11.83 6.24 18.93
CA VAL A 41 -12.29 5.22 17.98
C VAL A 41 -11.96 5.73 16.58
N VAL A 42 -11.24 4.93 15.81
CA VAL A 42 -11.05 5.21 14.38
C VAL A 42 -12.30 4.69 13.67
N LEU A 43 -13.12 5.60 13.14
CA LEU A 43 -14.23 5.22 12.28
C LEU A 43 -13.73 5.12 10.85
N ASP A 44 -13.80 3.91 10.27
CA ASP A 44 -13.74 3.76 8.83
C ASP A 44 -15.08 4.20 8.26
N LEU A 45 -15.12 5.44 7.79
CA LEU A 45 -16.34 6.08 7.33
C LEU A 45 -16.58 5.68 5.88
N ILE A 46 -17.41 4.64 5.71
CA ILE A 46 -17.89 4.24 4.39
C ILE A 46 -18.68 5.41 3.80
N PRO A 47 -18.36 5.88 2.57
CA PRO A 47 -19.10 6.95 1.91
C PRO A 47 -20.61 6.69 1.96
N GLY A 48 -21.37 7.64 2.51
CA GLY A 48 -22.83 7.54 2.65
C GLY A 48 -23.32 7.06 4.02
N SER A 49 -22.44 6.82 4.99
CA SER A 49 -22.84 6.48 6.37
C SER A 49 -23.32 7.72 7.16
N PRO A 50 -24.26 7.59 8.12
CA PRO A 50 -24.65 8.70 9.00
C PRO A 50 -23.42 9.31 9.71
N GLY A 51 -23.33 10.65 9.73
CA GLY A 51 -22.17 11.36 10.28
C GLY A 51 -21.00 11.58 9.30
N THR A 52 -21.13 11.16 8.03
CA THR A 52 -20.16 11.47 6.96
C THR A 52 -20.50 12.72 6.15
N GLU A 53 -21.55 13.43 6.54
CA GLU A 53 -22.07 14.60 5.83
C GLU A 53 -21.02 15.73 5.84
N GLY A 54 -20.57 16.14 4.65
CA GLY A 54 -19.53 17.16 4.50
C GLY A 54 -18.10 16.61 4.45
N LEU A 55 -17.87 15.31 4.66
CA LEU A 55 -16.55 14.71 4.45
C LEU A 55 -16.34 14.41 2.97
N GLN A 56 -15.37 15.09 2.36
CA GLN A 56 -14.91 14.77 1.01
C GLN A 56 -13.79 13.73 1.10
N VAL A 57 -14.15 12.46 0.92
CA VAL A 57 -13.15 11.40 0.72
C VAL A 57 -12.69 11.48 -0.72
N ASP A 58 -11.47 11.98 -0.93
CA ASP A 58 -10.83 11.88 -2.25
C ASP A 58 -10.77 10.40 -2.63
N PRO A 59 -11.25 10.00 -3.82
CA PRO A 59 -11.08 8.63 -4.28
C PRO A 59 -9.57 8.31 -4.24
N PRO A 60 -9.19 7.09 -3.81
CA PRO A 60 -7.79 6.71 -3.77
C PRO A 60 -7.15 7.02 -5.13
N LYS A 61 -6.17 7.93 -5.15
CA LYS A 61 -5.37 8.24 -6.34
C LYS A 61 -4.39 7.10 -6.61
N ALA A 62 -4.90 5.87 -6.64
CA ALA A 62 -4.14 4.68 -6.96
C ALA A 62 -3.98 4.64 -8.48
N ASN A 63 -3.07 5.46 -9.01
CA ASN A 63 -2.59 5.28 -10.38
C ASN A 63 -1.68 4.05 -10.41
N LEU A 64 -2.30 2.88 -10.27
CA LEU A 64 -1.64 1.59 -10.29
C LEU A 64 -1.13 1.37 -11.71
N ARG A 65 0.20 1.30 -11.84
CA ARG A 65 0.85 1.09 -13.13
C ARG A 65 0.46 -0.27 -13.70
N ASN A 66 -0.31 -0.29 -14.80
CA ASN A 66 -0.72 -1.50 -15.49
C ASN A 66 0.45 -2.09 -16.30
N ASN A 67 1.28 -2.90 -15.63
CA ASN A 67 2.44 -3.55 -16.23
C ASN A 67 2.24 -5.06 -16.43
N HIS A 68 1.00 -5.54 -16.61
CA HIS A 68 0.71 -6.97 -16.75
C HIS A 68 1.45 -7.63 -17.92
N LEU A 69 1.61 -6.91 -19.03
CA LEU A 69 2.35 -7.42 -20.18
C LEU A 69 3.83 -7.69 -19.87
N GLY A 70 4.48 -6.82 -19.09
CA GLY A 70 5.88 -6.99 -18.70
C GLY A 70 6.08 -8.21 -17.78
N TYR A 71 5.15 -8.43 -16.86
CA TYR A 71 5.13 -9.65 -16.04
C TYR A 71 4.93 -10.88 -16.91
N ALA A 72 3.98 -10.85 -17.85
CA ALA A 72 3.74 -11.97 -18.77
C ALA A 72 5.02 -12.31 -19.56
N ILE A 73 5.68 -11.32 -20.15
CA ILE A 73 6.94 -11.51 -20.87
C ILE A 73 8.00 -12.16 -19.97
N THR A 74 8.13 -11.70 -18.72
CA THR A 74 9.10 -12.26 -17.77
C THR A 74 8.80 -13.73 -17.47
N TRP A 75 7.56 -14.05 -17.13
CA TRP A 75 7.17 -15.42 -16.76
C TRP A 75 7.27 -16.40 -17.93
N PHE A 76 6.76 -16.02 -19.10
CA PHE A 76 6.86 -16.87 -20.30
C PHE A 76 8.29 -16.95 -20.83
N GLY A 77 9.10 -15.89 -20.70
CA GLY A 77 10.52 -15.90 -21.04
C GLY A 77 11.31 -16.88 -20.17
N LEU A 78 11.08 -16.87 -18.85
CA LEU A 78 11.69 -17.83 -17.91
C LEU A 78 11.27 -19.28 -18.24
N ALA A 79 9.99 -19.52 -18.53
CA ALA A 79 9.51 -20.84 -18.94
C ALA A 79 10.16 -21.32 -20.24
N ALA A 80 10.26 -20.45 -21.25
CA ALA A 80 10.89 -20.77 -22.53
C ALA A 80 12.39 -21.11 -22.36
N ALA A 81 13.11 -20.35 -21.54
CA ALA A 81 14.52 -20.61 -21.24
C ALA A 81 14.72 -21.99 -20.57
N LEU A 82 13.87 -22.34 -19.60
CA LEU A 82 13.90 -23.65 -18.95
C LEU A 82 13.63 -24.79 -19.94
N LEU A 83 12.63 -24.63 -20.82
CA LEU A 83 12.32 -25.62 -21.85
C LEU A 83 13.48 -25.78 -22.83
N ALA A 84 14.12 -24.69 -23.25
CA ALA A 84 15.26 -24.72 -24.15
C ALA A 84 16.46 -25.47 -23.55
N VAL A 85 16.87 -25.10 -22.33
CA VAL A 85 18.00 -25.74 -21.64
C VAL A 85 17.72 -27.23 -21.40
N THR A 86 16.51 -27.56 -20.93
CA THR A 86 16.10 -28.95 -20.68
C THR A 86 16.06 -29.76 -21.97
N GLY A 87 15.50 -29.20 -23.06
CA GLY A 87 15.44 -29.85 -24.36
C GLY A 87 16.82 -30.14 -24.94
N VAL A 88 17.73 -29.16 -24.90
CA VAL A 88 19.13 -29.34 -25.34
C VAL A 88 19.85 -30.39 -24.50
N PHE A 89 19.67 -30.37 -23.19
CA PHE A 89 20.26 -31.34 -22.28
C PHE A 89 19.81 -32.79 -22.56
N LEU A 90 18.51 -32.99 -22.81
CA LEU A 90 17.99 -34.31 -23.16
C LEU A 90 18.48 -34.78 -24.53
N TRP A 91 18.53 -33.88 -25.52
CA TRP A 91 19.02 -34.23 -26.86
C TRP A 91 20.51 -34.61 -26.86
N THR A 92 21.33 -33.88 -26.11
CA THR A 92 22.77 -34.17 -25.99
C THR A 92 23.02 -35.51 -25.28
N ARG A 93 22.24 -35.88 -24.27
CA ARG A 93 22.34 -37.21 -23.62
C ARG A 93 21.90 -38.36 -24.51
N GLY A 94 20.81 -38.20 -25.27
CA GLY A 94 20.34 -39.23 -26.19
C GLY A 94 21.33 -39.54 -27.33
N LYS A 95 22.19 -38.59 -27.70
CA LYS A 95 23.26 -38.78 -28.69
C LYS A 95 24.51 -39.50 -28.15
N GLN A 96 24.66 -39.60 -26.83
CA GLN A 96 25.83 -40.20 -26.17
C GLN A 96 25.59 -41.64 -25.70
N SER A 97 24.35 -42.12 -25.79
CA SER A 97 23.96 -43.52 -25.58
C SER A 97 23.92 -44.27 -26.90
#